data_AF-A0A529XPJ3-F1
#
_entry.id   AF-A0A529XPJ3-F1
#
_cell.length_a   1.000
_cell.length_b   1.000
_cell.length_c   1.000
_cell.angle_alpha   90.00
_cell.angle_beta   90.00
_cell.angle_gamma   90.00
#
_symmetry.space_group_name_H-M   'P 1'
#
loop_
_entity.id
_entity.type
_entity.pdbx_description
1 polymer ?
#
loop_
_entity_poly.entity_id
_entity_poly.type
_entity_poly.pdbx_seq_one_letter_code
_entity_poly.pdbx_strand_id
1 'polypeptide(L)'
;GLTALKENQLLSEEEYMLAVDEYGEDSFTAMIGAEAIHDLLAGMDLEKIAGDLRSELASTTSELKQKKYLKRLKVVENFMESGNRPEWMIMKVVPVIPPDLR
;
A
#
# COMPACT_ATOMS: atom_id res chain seq x y z
N GLY A 1 -11.10 -7.92 -13.24
CA GLY A 1 -11.30 -9.12 -12.43
C GLY A 1 -12.70 -9.63 -12.67
N LEU A 2 -13.16 -10.57 -11.84
CA LEU A 2 -14.55 -11.04 -11.82
C LEU A 2 -15.53 -9.97 -11.29
N THR A 3 -15.00 -8.87 -10.74
CA THR A 3 -15.75 -7.74 -10.19
C THR A 3 -15.37 -6.42 -10.88
N ALA A 4 -16.25 -5.43 -10.76
CA ALA A 4 -16.03 -4.06 -11.24
C ALA A 4 -15.17 -3.20 -10.27
N LEU A 5 -14.76 -3.77 -9.14
CA LEU A 5 -14.00 -3.08 -8.10
C LEU A 5 -12.57 -2.80 -8.53
N LYS A 6 -12.03 -1.68 -8.03
CA LYS A 6 -10.61 -1.32 -8.22
C LYS A 6 -9.79 -1.77 -7.03
N GLU A 7 -8.54 -2.12 -7.29
CA GLU A 7 -7.57 -2.37 -6.23
C GLU A 7 -7.40 -1.11 -5.36
N ASN A 8 -7.36 -1.30 -4.03
CA ASN A 8 -7.31 -0.22 -3.04
C ASN A 8 -8.55 0.70 -3.01
N GLN A 9 -9.68 0.26 -3.55
CA GLN A 9 -10.95 0.99 -3.43
C GLN A 9 -11.46 0.94 -1.99
N LEU A 10 -11.85 2.10 -1.46
CA LEU A 10 -12.54 2.17 -0.18
C LEU A 10 -14.02 1.79 -0.39
N LEU A 11 -14.53 0.96 0.51
CA LEU A 11 -15.93 0.58 0.57
C LEU A 11 -16.46 0.94 1.96
N SER A 12 -17.63 1.56 1.99
CA SER A 12 -18.47 1.56 3.19
C SER A 12 -19.03 0.17 3.46
N GLU A 13 -19.57 -0.03 4.66
CA GLU A 13 -20.20 -1.30 5.04
C GLU A 13 -21.37 -1.65 4.11
N GLU A 14 -22.21 -0.67 3.76
CA GLU A 14 -23.32 -0.87 2.83
C GLU A 14 -22.83 -1.28 1.43
N GLU A 15 -21.82 -0.59 0.89
CA GLU A 15 -21.24 -0.92 -0.41
C GLU A 15 -20.57 -2.30 -0.43
N TYR A 16 -19.92 -2.69 0.67
CA TYR A 16 -19.34 -4.02 0.82
C TYR A 16 -20.41 -5.10 0.75
N MET A 17 -21.50 -4.95 1.52
CA MET A 17 -22.61 -5.91 1.53
C MET A 17 -23.25 -6.06 0.15
N LEU A 18 -23.49 -4.94 -0.54
CA LEU A 18 -24.01 -4.96 -1.91
C LEU A 18 -23.06 -5.67 -2.88
N ALA A 19 -21.75 -5.46 -2.76
CA ALA A 19 -20.76 -6.12 -3.59
C ALA A 19 -20.68 -7.63 -3.30
N VAL A 20 -20.80 -8.05 -2.04
CA VAL A 20 -20.86 -9.47 -1.67
C VAL A 20 -22.12 -10.13 -2.27
N ASP A 21 -23.27 -9.46 -2.20
CA ASP A 21 -24.51 -9.96 -2.79
C ASP A 21 -24.45 -10.06 -4.32
N GLU A 22 -23.79 -9.09 -4.98
CA GLU A 22 -23.70 -9.04 -6.44
C GLU A 22 -22.67 -10.03 -7.01
N TYR A 23 -21.48 -10.10 -6.42
CA TYR A 23 -20.35 -10.83 -6.99
C TYR A 23 -20.06 -12.16 -6.26
N GLY A 24 -20.60 -12.35 -5.06
CA GLY A 24 -20.29 -13.47 -4.17
C GLY A 24 -19.07 -13.20 -3.29
N GLU A 25 -19.07 -13.78 -2.09
CA GLU A 25 -18.05 -13.54 -1.05
C GLU A 25 -16.61 -13.91 -1.51
N ASP A 26 -16.45 -14.97 -2.30
CA ASP A 26 -15.14 -15.44 -2.78
C ASP A 26 -14.61 -14.68 -4.02
N SER A 27 -15.36 -13.72 -4.55
CA SER A 27 -15.02 -13.05 -5.81
C SER A 27 -14.04 -11.88 -5.66
N PHE A 28 -13.92 -11.33 -4.44
CA PHE A 28 -12.97 -10.27 -4.09
C PHE A 28 -12.58 -10.39 -2.62
N THR A 29 -11.49 -9.71 -2.24
CA THR A 29 -11.06 -9.63 -0.83
C THR A 29 -11.15 -8.19 -0.39
N ALA A 30 -11.89 -7.93 0.70
CA ALA A 30 -11.88 -6.66 1.40
C ALA A 30 -11.48 -6.91 2.86
N MET A 31 -10.64 -6.01 3.39
CA MET A 31 -10.14 -6.08 4.76
C MET A 31 -10.26 -4.71 5.40
N ILE A 32 -10.22 -4.66 6.73
CA ILE A 32 -10.27 -3.43 7.52
C ILE A 32 -9.15 -3.40 8.57
N GLY A 33 -8.90 -2.21 9.13
CA GLY A 33 -7.97 -2.03 10.24
C GLY A 33 -6.49 -2.10 9.84
N ALA A 34 -5.63 -2.26 10.86
CA ALA A 34 -4.17 -2.26 10.67
C ALA A 34 -3.66 -3.47 9.88
N GLU A 35 -4.37 -4.61 9.94
CA GLU A 35 -4.02 -5.82 9.18
C GLU A 35 -4.16 -5.59 7.68
N ALA A 36 -5.23 -4.93 7.23
CA ALA A 36 -5.40 -4.55 5.84
C ALA A 36 -4.23 -3.70 5.33
N ILE A 37 -3.79 -2.71 6.11
CA ILE A 37 -2.67 -1.84 5.74
C ILE A 37 -1.35 -2.63 5.74
N HIS A 38 -1.14 -3.52 6.70
CA HIS A 38 0.03 -4.40 6.73
C HIS A 38 0.11 -5.24 5.44
N ASP A 39 -1.00 -5.89 5.05
CA ASP A 39 -1.02 -6.79 3.89
C ASP A 39 -0.87 -6.03 2.58
N LEU A 40 -1.46 -4.83 2.49
CA LEU A 40 -1.23 -3.92 1.37
C LEU A 40 0.26 -3.54 1.25
N LEU A 41 0.91 -3.19 2.35
CA LEU A 41 2.34 -2.83 2.36
C LEU A 41 3.23 -4.04 2.03
N ALA A 42 2.88 -5.23 2.53
CA ALA A 42 3.62 -6.47 2.29
C ALA A 42 3.48 -6.97 0.84
N GLY A 43 2.37 -6.69 0.18
CA GLY A 43 2.15 -7.00 -1.24
C GLY A 43 2.81 -6.03 -2.22
N MET A 44 3.45 -4.95 -1.75
CA MET A 44 4.04 -3.95 -2.63
C MET A 44 5.33 -4.45 -3.29
N ASP A 45 5.35 -4.46 -4.62
CA ASP A 45 6.56 -4.63 -5.41
C ASP A 45 7.26 -3.26 -5.61
N LEU A 46 8.26 -2.99 -4.79
CA LEU A 46 9.00 -1.72 -4.82
C LEU A 46 9.82 -1.54 -6.11
N GLU A 47 10.34 -2.61 -6.70
CA GLU A 47 11.13 -2.55 -7.93
C GLU A 47 10.24 -2.15 -9.11
N LYS A 48 9.07 -2.79 -9.22
CA LYS A 48 8.06 -2.46 -10.22
C LYS A 48 7.58 -1.01 -10.05
N ILE A 49 7.24 -0.60 -8.83
CA ILE A 49 6.80 0.77 -8.54
C ILE A 49 7.89 1.79 -8.92
N ALA A 50 9.16 1.52 -8.63
CA ALA A 50 10.26 2.39 -9.01
C ALA A 50 10.40 2.49 -10.54
N GLY A 51 10.28 1.36 -11.25
CA GLY A 51 10.28 1.32 -12.71
C GLY A 51 9.16 2.17 -13.32
N ASP A 52 7.93 1.98 -12.84
CA ASP A 52 6.75 2.73 -13.30
C ASP A 52 6.91 4.24 -13.04
N LEU A 53 7.40 4.62 -11.86
CA LEU A 53 7.63 6.02 -11.50
C LEU A 53 8.69 6.69 -12.37
N ARG A 54 9.76 5.97 -12.75
CA ARG A 54 10.79 6.49 -13.66
C ARG A 54 10.23 6.70 -15.07
N SER A 55 9.40 5.78 -15.55
CA SER A 55 8.71 5.91 -16.85
C SER A 55 7.77 7.11 -16.87
N GLU A 56 6.93 7.27 -15.83
CA GLU A 56 6.02 8.41 -15.68
C GLU A 56 6.77 9.74 -15.54
N LEU A 57 7.90 9.78 -14.84
CA LEU A 57 8.74 10.98 -14.75
C LEU A 57 9.31 11.40 -16.10
N ALA A 58 9.68 10.43 -16.95
CA ALA A 58 10.22 10.70 -18.28
C ALA A 58 9.13 11.18 -19.27
N SER A 59 7.89 10.71 -19.12
CA SER A 59 6.78 11.05 -20.02
C SER A 59 6.01 12.31 -19.62
N THR A 60 5.97 12.65 -18.33
CA THR A 60 5.12 13.74 -17.84
C THR A 60 5.77 15.12 -18.03
N THR A 61 5.03 16.05 -18.61
CA THR A 61 5.43 17.47 -18.79
C THR A 61 4.91 18.38 -17.68
N SER A 62 4.04 17.87 -16.80
CA SER A 62 3.46 18.64 -15.70
C SER A 62 4.41 18.71 -14.52
N GLU A 63 4.87 19.91 -14.18
CA GLU A 63 5.78 20.16 -13.05
C GLU A 63 5.22 19.65 -11.71
N LEU A 64 3.90 19.75 -11.53
CA LEU A 64 3.22 19.33 -10.30
C LEU A 64 3.23 17.80 -10.15
N LYS A 65 3.01 17.07 -11.25
CA LYS A 65 3.13 15.61 -11.29
C LYS A 65 4.58 15.17 -11.12
N GLN A 66 5.53 15.83 -11.77
CA GLN A 66 6.96 15.54 -11.62
C GLN A 66 7.40 15.65 -10.16
N LYS A 67 7.07 16.76 -9.47
CA LYS A 67 7.38 16.93 -8.04
C LYS A 67 6.77 15.83 -7.17
N LYS A 68 5.54 15.41 -7.46
CA LYS A 68 4.86 14.32 -6.73
C LYS A 68 5.56 12.98 -6.95
N TYR A 69 5.85 12.62 -8.20
CA TYR A 69 6.50 11.35 -8.53
C TYR A 69 7.94 11.29 -8.03
N LEU A 70 8.69 12.39 -8.12
CA LEU A 70 10.06 12.47 -7.62
C LEU A 70 10.14 12.23 -6.11
N LYS A 71 9.24 12.86 -5.33
CA LYS A 71 9.16 12.63 -3.88
C LYS A 71 8.82 11.18 -3.56
N ARG A 72 7.88 10.58 -4.30
CA ARG A 72 7.50 9.17 -4.11
C ARG A 72 8.64 8.22 -4.48
N LEU A 73 9.30 8.44 -5.62
CA LEU A 73 10.43 7.63 -6.08
C LEU A 73 11.56 7.63 -5.06
N LYS A 74 11.90 8.81 -4.50
CA LYS A 74 12.92 8.91 -3.44
C LYS A 74 12.60 8.04 -2.22
N VAL A 75 11.34 8.00 -1.79
CA VAL A 75 10.93 7.15 -0.65
C VAL A 75 11.07 5.66 -1.00
N VAL A 76 10.64 5.27 -2.20
CA VAL A 76 10.74 3.88 -2.68
C VAL A 76 12.20 3.44 -2.78
N GLU A 77 13.07 4.27 -3.34
CA GLU A 77 14.52 4.02 -3.44
C GLU A 77 15.16 3.88 -2.06
N ASN A 78 14.82 4.75 -1.10
CA ASN A 78 15.32 4.62 0.27
C ASN A 78 14.92 3.29 0.93
N PHE A 79 13.70 2.78 0.69
CA PHE A 79 13.30 1.47 1.21
C PHE A 79 14.11 0.34 0.56
N MET A 80 14.30 0.38 -0.76
CA MET A 80 15.11 -0.62 -1.47
C MET A 80 16.58 -0.61 -1.01
N GLU A 81 17.19 0.56 -0.87
CA GLU A 81 18.60 0.70 -0.45
C GLU A 81 18.82 0.27 1.00
N SER A 82 17.87 0.59 1.89
CA SER A 82 18.00 0.24 3.31
C SER A 82 17.69 -1.22 3.63
N GLY A 83 17.07 -1.96 2.70
CA GLY A 83 16.58 -3.32 2.94
C GLY A 83 15.42 -3.39 3.93
N ASN A 84 14.89 -2.25 4.36
CA ASN A 84 13.72 -2.19 5.22
C ASN A 84 12.47 -2.57 4.42
N ARG A 85 11.61 -3.36 5.06
CA ARG A 85 10.33 -3.78 4.50
C ARG A 85 9.22 -2.78 4.88
N PRO A 86 8.41 -2.27 3.94
CA PRO A 86 7.35 -1.29 4.24
C PRO A 86 6.39 -1.69 5.36
N GLU A 87 6.02 -2.96 5.42
CA GLU A 87 5.12 -3.54 6.42
C GLU A 87 5.67 -3.52 7.85
N TRP A 88 6.98 -3.31 8.04
CA TRP A 88 7.57 -3.13 9.38
C TRP A 88 7.08 -1.88 10.10
N MET A 89 6.46 -0.93 9.37
CA MET A 89 5.80 0.21 9.98
C MET A 89 4.57 -0.20 10.82
N ILE A 90 4.02 -1.40 10.60
CA ILE A 90 2.94 -1.97 11.41
C ILE A 90 3.53 -2.93 12.45
N MET A 91 3.60 -2.48 13.70
CA MET A 91 4.19 -3.26 14.80
C MET A 91 3.29 -4.43 15.19
N LYS A 92 3.78 -5.66 15.02
CA LYS A 92 3.13 -6.88 15.54
C LYS A 92 3.53 -7.21 16.98
N VAL A 93 4.71 -6.75 17.41
CA VAL A 93 5.26 -6.98 18.74
C VAL A 93 5.83 -5.67 19.24
N VAL A 94 5.40 -5.24 20.44
CA VAL A 94 5.91 -4.02 21.08
C VAL A 94 6.84 -4.43 22.22
N PRO A 95 8.15 -4.15 22.12
CA PRO A 95 9.08 -4.48 23.18
C PRO A 95 8.84 -3.59 24.40
N VAL A 96 9.05 -4.14 25.59
CA VAL A 96 8.95 -3.40 26.86
C VAL A 96 10.35 -3.10 27.36
N ILE A 97 10.60 -1.84 27.73
CA ILE A 97 11.88 -1.40 28.28
C ILE A 97 12.07 -2.05 29.66
N PRO A 98 13.23 -2.67 29.95
CA PRO A 98 13.53 -3.24 31.26
C PRO A 98 13.32 -2.20 32.39
N PRO A 99 12.83 -2.63 33.57
CA PRO A 99 12.47 -1.72 34.66
C PRO A 99 13.65 -0.85 35.13
N ASP A 100 14.87 -1.36 35.04
CA ASP A 100 16.09 -0.65 35.47
C ASP A 100 16.51 0.50 34.51
N LEU A 101 15.95 0.55 33.30
CA LEU A 101 16.23 1.56 32.27
C LEU A 101 15.02 2.48 32.01
N ARG A 102 13.98 2.40 32.85
CA ARG A 102 12.76 3.18 32.70
C ARG A 102 12.89 4.59 33.28
#